data_AF-A0A5N1JUB3-F1
#
_entry.id   AF-A0A5N1JUB3-F1
#
_cell.length_a   1.000
_cell.length_b   1.000
_cell.length_c   1.000
_cell.angle_alpha   90.00
_cell.angle_beta   90.00
_cell.angle_gamma   90.00
#
_symmetry.space_group_name_H-M   'P 1'
#
loop_
_entity.id
_entity.type
_entity.pdbx_description
1 polymer ?
#
loop_
_entity_poly.entity_id
_entity_poly.type
_entity_poly.pdbx_seq_one_letter_code
_entity_poly.pdbx_strand_id
1 'polypeptide(L)'
;MVLIIHGIRAEIEWRNLICFPNDYETAFDLLSNFVASGLTLLEASVSDGATLLKLPVDGFDGQLFSPHLQNLQMEWEEILANRGNYSKKPVITPLQEWDRQLIQYYEKQIERVCRNLIGNQKALIKAAQRKGAGAGLRHYELMQEKYLLLLTGFEASHQRAVSHLAAF
;
A
#
# COMPACT_ATOMS: atom_id res chain seq x y z
N MET A 1 11.80 27.52 20.61
CA MET A 1 13.01 26.69 20.44
C MET A 1 14.25 27.45 20.89
N VAL A 2 15.27 26.75 21.40
CA VAL A 2 16.54 27.31 21.88
C VAL A 2 17.68 26.63 21.13
N LEU A 3 18.60 27.40 20.57
CA LEU A 3 19.81 26.91 19.90
C LEU A 3 21.03 27.28 20.75
N ILE A 4 21.90 26.31 21.02
CA ILE A 4 23.12 26.45 21.80
C ILE A 4 24.30 26.11 20.90
N ILE A 5 25.26 27.03 20.80
CA ILE A 5 26.36 26.97 19.82
C ILE A 5 27.69 27.12 20.55
N HIS A 6 28.62 26.21 20.25
CA HIS A 6 30.00 26.24 20.69
C HIS A 6 30.90 26.22 19.46
N GLY A 7 31.86 27.14 19.39
CA GLY A 7 32.74 27.25 18.22
C GLY A 7 33.98 28.09 18.47
N ILE A 8 34.88 28.12 17.50
CA ILE A 8 36.12 28.91 17.54
C ILE A 8 36.12 29.88 16.37
N ARG A 9 36.46 31.14 16.63
CA ARG A 9 36.69 32.16 15.60
C ARG A 9 37.91 32.98 15.97
N ALA A 10 38.88 33.05 15.07
CA ALA A 10 40.13 33.80 15.27
C ALA A 10 40.82 33.43 16.61
N GLU A 11 40.96 32.14 16.89
CA GLU A 11 41.54 31.58 18.13
C GLU A 11 40.76 31.87 19.42
N ILE A 12 39.64 32.60 19.33
CA ILE A 12 38.74 32.84 20.45
C ILE A 12 37.68 31.75 20.46
N GLU A 13 37.56 31.07 21.58
CA GLU A 13 36.53 30.07 21.81
C GLU A 13 35.24 30.72 22.34
N TRP A 14 34.15 30.48 21.63
CA TRP A 14 32.80 30.91 21.97
C TRP A 14 32.06 29.72 22.54
N ARG A 15 31.71 29.79 23.83
CA ARG A 15 30.97 28.72 24.54
C ARG A 15 29.59 29.21 24.92
N ASN A 16 28.60 28.32 24.82
CA ASN A 16 27.22 28.57 25.23
C ASN A 16 26.61 29.82 24.57
N LEU A 17 26.84 30.02 23.28
CA LEU A 17 26.14 31.08 22.56
C LEU A 17 24.69 30.62 22.32
N ILE A 18 23.74 31.35 22.89
CA ILE A 18 22.32 30.98 22.91
C ILE A 18 21.55 31.87 21.93
N CYS A 19 20.81 31.24 21.02
CA CYS A 19 19.88 31.90 20.11
C CYS A 19 18.47 31.35 20.28
N PHE A 20 17.47 32.15 19.89
CA PHE A 20 16.04 31.78 19.98
C PHE A 20 15.39 31.82 18.59
N PRO A 21 15.72 30.85 17.71
CA PRO A 21 15.06 30.75 16.41
C PRO A 21 13.58 30.38 16.55
N ASN A 22 12.77 30.87 15.61
CA ASN A 22 11.33 30.58 15.56
C ASN A 22 11.05 29.14 15.09
N ASP A 23 11.87 28.63 14.18
CA ASP A 23 11.74 27.33 13.52
C ASP A 23 13.12 26.75 13.17
N TYR A 24 13.15 25.47 12.78
CA TYR A 24 14.39 24.75 12.48
C TYR A 24 15.14 25.31 11.28
N GLU A 25 14.43 25.79 10.25
CA GLU A 25 15.05 26.38 9.05
C GLU A 25 15.86 27.62 9.42
N THR A 26 15.25 28.52 10.21
CA THR A 26 15.91 29.71 10.76
C THR A 26 17.09 29.33 11.66
N ALA A 27 16.97 28.26 12.45
CA ALA A 27 18.07 27.77 13.30
C ALA A 27 19.26 27.27 12.48
N PHE A 28 19.01 26.52 11.40
CA PHE A 28 20.05 26.00 10.52
C PHE A 28 20.70 27.12 9.71
N ASP A 29 19.92 28.06 9.21
CA ASP A 29 20.44 29.25 8.52
C ASP A 29 21.29 30.11 9.45
N LEU A 30 20.92 30.25 10.72
CA LEU A 30 21.76 30.95 11.71
C LEU A 30 23.12 30.26 11.88
N LEU A 31 23.14 28.93 12.00
CA LEU A 31 24.38 28.16 12.09
C LEU A 31 25.24 28.32 10.83
N SER A 32 24.62 28.20 9.65
CA SER A 32 25.31 28.43 8.37
C SER A 32 25.86 29.84 8.27
N ASN A 33 25.12 30.86 8.69
CA ASN A 33 25.61 32.24 8.69
C ASN A 33 26.82 32.43 9.62
N PHE A 34 26.84 31.75 10.78
CA PHE A 34 28.01 31.77 11.64
C PHE A 34 29.22 31.10 10.98
N VAL A 35 29.03 29.94 10.33
CA VAL A 35 30.09 29.26 9.58
C VAL A 35 30.61 30.12 8.43
N ALA A 36 29.71 30.70 7.62
CA ALA A 36 30.05 31.61 6.54
C ALA A 36 30.81 32.86 7.03
N SER A 37 30.55 33.30 8.27
CA SER A 37 31.26 34.40 8.93
C SER A 37 32.63 34.01 9.51
N GLY A 38 33.04 32.76 9.34
CA GLY A 38 34.33 32.21 9.77
C GLY A 38 34.32 31.58 11.18
N LEU A 39 33.15 31.27 11.75
CA LEU A 39 33.06 30.48 12.98
C LEU A 39 33.24 28.99 12.62
N THR A 40 34.24 28.34 13.19
CA THR A 40 34.32 26.87 13.15
C THR A 40 33.46 26.29 14.26
N LEU A 41 32.40 25.57 13.90
CA LEU A 41 31.52 24.93 14.88
C LEU A 41 32.22 23.72 15.51
N LEU A 42 32.19 23.66 16.85
CA LEU A 42 32.65 22.50 17.63
C LEU A 42 31.48 21.65 18.09
N GLU A 43 30.45 22.30 18.63
CA GLU A 43 29.20 21.66 19.01
C GLU A 43 28.02 22.58 18.72
N ALA A 44 26.91 22.01 18.27
CA ALA A 44 25.65 22.72 18.15
C ALA A 44 24.53 21.82 18.68
N SER A 45 23.59 22.41 19.42
CA SER A 45 22.45 21.69 19.98
C SER A 45 21.20 22.54 19.93
N VAL A 46 20.06 21.92 19.68
CA VAL A 46 18.75 22.58 19.61
C VAL A 46 17.78 21.93 20.59
N SER A 47 16.96 22.74 21.26
CA SER A 47 15.94 22.27 22.21
C SER A 47 14.60 22.91 21.87
N ASP A 48 13.61 22.07 21.62
CA ASP A 48 12.23 22.48 21.36
C ASP A 48 11.27 22.01 22.47
N GLY A 49 11.66 22.28 23.72
CA GLY A 49 10.82 22.08 24.90
C GLY A 49 10.82 20.68 25.52
N ALA A 50 11.12 19.62 24.75
CA ALA A 50 11.09 18.24 25.27
C ALA A 50 12.48 17.60 25.44
N THR A 51 13.41 17.88 24.51
CA THR A 51 14.71 17.21 24.47
C THR A 51 15.76 18.06 23.78
N LEU A 52 16.99 18.02 24.30
CA LEU A 52 18.16 18.62 23.65
C LEU A 52 18.66 17.67 22.55
N LEU A 53 18.54 18.11 21.30
CA LEU A 53 19.04 17.39 20.13
C LEU A 53 20.41 17.95 19.74
N LYS A 54 21.43 17.09 19.67
CA LYS A 54 22.74 17.45 19.12
C LYS A 54 22.66 17.49 17.60
N LEU A 55 23.22 18.54 17.02
CA LEU A 55 23.26 18.75 15.57
C LEU A 55 24.62 18.30 15.00
N PRO A 56 24.64 17.73 13.78
CA PRO A 56 25.88 17.34 13.11
C PRO A 56 26.61 18.58 12.59
N VAL A 57 27.62 19.05 13.32
CA VAL A 57 28.37 20.28 12.97
C VAL A 57 29.08 20.18 11.62
N ASP A 58 29.50 18.98 11.21
CA ASP A 58 30.13 18.71 9.91
C ASP A 58 29.20 18.95 8.71
N GLY A 59 27.90 19.03 8.95
CA GLY A 59 26.89 19.28 7.91
C GLY A 59 26.69 20.76 7.57
N PHE A 60 27.32 21.69 8.30
CA PHE A 60 27.18 23.12 8.07
C PHE A 60 28.40 23.66 7.32
N ASP A 61 28.23 23.96 6.04
CA ASP A 61 29.29 24.45 5.14
C ASP A 61 29.25 25.97 4.90
N GLY A 62 28.28 26.64 5.52
CA GLY A 62 28.03 28.07 5.34
C GLY A 62 26.97 28.41 4.31
N GLN A 63 26.42 27.43 3.58
CA GLN A 63 25.29 27.65 2.69
C GLN A 63 23.97 27.64 3.47
N LEU A 64 23.05 28.51 3.07
CA LEU A 64 21.72 28.59 3.67
C LEU A 64 20.88 27.38 3.26
N PHE A 65 20.16 26.80 4.21
CA PHE A 65 19.28 25.65 3.99
C PHE A 65 17.92 26.08 3.47
N SER A 66 17.39 27.21 3.95
CA SER A 66 16.03 27.66 3.61
C SER A 66 15.76 27.71 2.10
N PRO A 67 16.63 28.27 1.24
CA PRO A 67 16.35 28.31 -0.19
C PRO A 67 16.19 26.92 -0.81
N HIS A 68 17.01 25.96 -0.37
CA HIS A 68 16.95 24.58 -0.88
C HIS A 68 15.72 23.84 -0.38
N LEU A 69 15.36 24.01 0.90
CA LEU A 69 14.17 23.42 1.48
C LEU A 69 12.89 23.99 0.87
N GLN A 70 12.82 25.31 0.64
CA GLN A 70 11.69 25.97 -0.02
C GLN A 70 11.54 25.51 -1.48
N ASN A 71 12.64 25.40 -2.22
CA ASN A 71 12.60 24.85 -3.58
C ASN A 71 12.08 23.42 -3.60
N LEU A 72 12.59 22.58 -2.69
CA LEU A 72 12.14 21.20 -2.55
C LEU A 72 10.65 21.15 -2.19
N GLN A 73 10.19 22.00 -1.28
CA GLN A 73 8.77 22.11 -0.93
C GLN A 73 7.93 22.48 -2.15
N MET A 74 8.32 23.49 -2.92
CA MET A 74 7.60 23.90 -4.14
C MET A 74 7.54 22.77 -5.17
N GLU A 75 8.66 22.07 -5.42
CA GLU A 75 8.69 20.92 -6.34
C GLU A 75 7.73 19.81 -5.89
N TRP A 76 7.69 19.50 -4.60
CA TRP A 76 6.77 18.51 -4.06
C TRP A 76 5.31 18.96 -4.15
N GLU A 77 5.02 20.22 -3.82
CA GLU A 77 3.68 20.79 -3.96
C GLU A 77 3.20 20.73 -5.40
N GLU A 78 4.07 21.02 -6.38
CA GLU A 78 3.75 20.90 -7.81
C GLU A 78 3.47 19.45 -8.21
N ILE A 79 4.32 18.50 -7.80
CA ILE A 79 4.12 17.07 -8.06
C ILE A 79 2.79 16.60 -7.47
N LEU A 80 2.46 17.03 -6.26
CA LEU A 80 1.23 16.63 -5.56
C LEU A 80 0.00 17.32 -6.17
N ALA A 81 0.09 18.57 -6.60
CA ALA A 81 -0.99 19.29 -7.27
C ALA A 81 -1.28 18.67 -8.66
N ASN A 82 -0.25 18.28 -9.40
CA ASN A 82 -0.38 17.66 -10.72
C ASN A 82 -0.93 16.22 -10.67
N ARG A 83 -1.06 15.60 -9.49
CA ARG A 83 -1.76 14.31 -9.34
C ARG A 83 -3.26 14.37 -9.64
N GLY A 84 -3.86 15.56 -9.73
CA GLY A 84 -5.26 15.76 -10.13
C GLY A 84 -5.58 15.32 -11.57
N ASN A 85 -4.57 15.14 -12.42
CA ASN A 85 -4.74 14.89 -13.87
C ASN A 85 -4.30 13.50 -14.33
N TYR A 86 -3.94 12.59 -13.41
CA TYR A 86 -3.95 11.17 -13.77
C TYR A 86 -5.40 10.79 -14.00
N SER A 87 -5.79 10.77 -15.29
CA SER A 87 -7.02 10.17 -15.79
C SER A 87 -7.35 8.98 -14.91
N LYS A 88 -8.44 9.10 -14.14
CA LYS A 88 -9.05 8.00 -13.43
C LYS A 88 -9.50 6.99 -14.48
N LYS A 89 -8.56 6.21 -15.03
CA LYS A 89 -8.89 4.84 -15.42
C LYS A 89 -9.56 4.27 -14.18
N PRO A 90 -10.78 3.72 -14.27
CA PRO A 90 -11.43 3.13 -13.11
C PRO A 90 -10.40 2.17 -12.53
N VAL A 91 -9.91 2.50 -11.34
CA VAL A 91 -8.96 1.65 -10.63
C VAL A 91 -9.79 0.43 -10.33
N ILE A 92 -9.69 -0.58 -11.19
CA ILE A 92 -10.14 -1.92 -10.86
C ILE A 92 -9.35 -2.23 -9.61
N THR A 93 -10.02 -2.13 -8.47
CA THR A 93 -9.34 -2.39 -7.21
C THR A 93 -8.85 -3.83 -7.29
N PRO A 94 -7.70 -4.16 -6.67
CA PRO A 94 -7.26 -5.55 -6.62
C PRO A 94 -8.39 -6.50 -6.19
N LEU A 95 -9.30 -6.03 -5.33
CA LEU A 95 -10.51 -6.73 -4.91
C LEU A 95 -11.52 -7.00 -6.04
N GLN A 96 -11.82 -6.01 -6.89
CA GLN A 96 -12.69 -6.21 -8.06
C GLN A 96 -12.08 -7.19 -9.08
N GLU A 97 -10.76 -7.19 -9.23
CA GLU A 97 -10.07 -8.15 -10.09
C GLU A 97 -10.14 -9.57 -9.49
N TRP A 98 -9.99 -9.70 -8.17
CA TRP A 98 -10.22 -10.97 -7.46
C TRP A 98 -11.65 -11.47 -7.63
N ASP A 99 -12.65 -10.61 -7.51
CA ASP A 99 -14.05 -10.98 -7.70
C ASP A 99 -14.32 -11.46 -9.14
N ARG A 100 -13.73 -10.79 -10.15
CA ARG A 100 -13.82 -11.23 -11.55
C ARG A 100 -13.20 -12.60 -11.77
N GLN A 101 -12.02 -12.85 -11.21
CA GLN A 101 -11.35 -14.14 -11.31
C GLN A 101 -12.13 -15.24 -10.58
N LEU A 102 -12.76 -14.90 -9.46
CA LEU A 102 -13.58 -15.82 -8.68
C LEU A 102 -14.87 -16.19 -9.43
N ILE A 103 -15.51 -15.23 -10.10
CA ILE A 103 -16.67 -15.47 -10.99
C ILE A 103 -16.27 -16.46 -12.09
N GLN A 104 -15.18 -16.17 -12.82
CA GLN A 104 -14.69 -17.05 -13.90
C GLN A 104 -14.34 -18.46 -13.40
N TYR A 105 -13.80 -18.57 -12.18
CA TYR A 105 -13.53 -19.85 -11.55
C TYR A 105 -14.83 -20.64 -11.33
N TYR A 106 -15.85 -20.01 -10.74
CA TYR A 106 -17.12 -20.69 -10.47
C TYR A 106 -17.86 -21.05 -11.76
N GLU A 107 -17.86 -20.20 -12.79
CA GLU A 107 -18.42 -20.53 -14.11
C GLU A 107 -17.80 -21.82 -14.66
N LYS A 108 -16.46 -21.93 -14.63
CA LYS A 108 -15.75 -23.15 -15.08
C LYS A 108 -16.11 -24.39 -14.25
N GLN A 109 -16.29 -24.24 -12.93
CA GLN A 109 -16.70 -25.37 -12.08
C GLN A 109 -18.14 -25.79 -12.37
N ILE A 110 -19.06 -24.84 -12.54
CA ILE A 110 -20.46 -25.09 -12.92
C ILE A 110 -20.50 -25.84 -14.25
N GLU A 111 -19.80 -25.36 -15.27
CA GLU A 111 -19.72 -26.05 -16.58
C GLU A 111 -19.18 -27.47 -16.46
N ARG A 112 -18.16 -27.70 -15.62
CA ARG A 112 -17.59 -29.03 -15.39
C ARG A 112 -18.60 -29.96 -14.73
N VAL A 113 -19.30 -29.49 -13.70
CA VAL A 113 -20.32 -30.29 -13.00
C VAL A 113 -21.50 -30.58 -13.92
N CYS A 114 -21.96 -29.61 -14.71
CA CYS A 114 -23.01 -29.82 -15.72
C CYS A 114 -22.62 -30.87 -16.76
N ARG A 115 -21.39 -30.83 -17.29
CA ARG A 115 -20.89 -31.87 -18.20
C ARG A 115 -20.89 -33.26 -17.56
N ASN A 116 -20.46 -33.34 -16.30
CA ASN A 116 -20.46 -34.59 -15.54
C ASN A 116 -21.90 -35.10 -15.28
N LEU A 117 -22.85 -34.22 -14.96
CA LEU A 117 -24.27 -34.56 -14.80
C LEU A 117 -24.86 -35.15 -16.08
N ILE A 118 -24.63 -34.50 -17.23
CA ILE A 118 -25.10 -35.00 -18.53
C ILE A 118 -24.48 -36.37 -18.83
N GLY A 119 -23.17 -36.54 -18.59
CA GLY A 119 -22.50 -37.84 -18.75
C GLY A 119 -23.07 -38.92 -17.83
N ASN A 120 -23.32 -38.57 -16.57
CA ASN A 120 -23.89 -39.45 -15.56
C ASN A 120 -25.33 -39.87 -15.91
N GLN A 121 -26.16 -38.95 -16.38
CA GLN A 121 -27.53 -39.24 -16.84
C GLN A 121 -27.53 -40.21 -18.04
N LYS A 122 -26.66 -39.99 -19.02
CA LYS A 122 -26.51 -40.92 -20.15
C LYS A 122 -26.07 -42.31 -19.69
N ALA A 123 -25.16 -42.40 -18.72
CA ALA A 123 -24.73 -43.66 -18.14
C ALA A 123 -25.85 -44.36 -17.36
N LEU A 124 -26.67 -43.61 -16.63
CA LEU A 124 -27.83 -44.12 -15.88
C LEU A 124 -28.88 -44.71 -16.82
N ILE A 125 -29.25 -44.02 -17.90
CA ILE A 125 -30.19 -44.52 -18.92
C ILE A 125 -29.66 -45.83 -19.53
N LYS A 126 -28.36 -45.87 -19.87
CA LYS A 126 -27.72 -47.05 -20.45
C LYS A 126 -27.64 -48.22 -19.45
N ALA A 127 -27.45 -47.93 -18.17
CA ALA A 127 -27.44 -48.94 -17.10
C ALA A 127 -28.85 -49.51 -16.85
N ALA A 128 -29.88 -48.66 -16.86
CA ALA A 128 -31.28 -49.07 -16.70
C ALA A 128 -31.77 -50.01 -17.80
N GLN A 129 -31.23 -49.89 -19.02
CA GLN A 129 -31.54 -50.77 -20.14
C GLN A 129 -30.88 -52.17 -20.04
N ARG A 130 -29.93 -52.38 -19.12
CA ARG A 130 -29.23 -53.67 -18.94
C ARG A 130 -29.93 -54.51 -17.86
N LYS A 131 -30.36 -55.73 -18.21
CA LYS A 131 -30.88 -56.71 -17.24
C LYS A 131 -29.80 -57.05 -16.20
N GLY A 132 -30.05 -56.77 -14.92
CA GLY A 132 -29.16 -57.11 -13.79
C GLY A 132 -28.31 -55.98 -13.19
N ALA A 133 -28.53 -54.71 -13.56
CA ALA A 133 -27.64 -53.59 -13.22
C ALA A 133 -27.85 -52.93 -11.83
N GLY A 134 -28.45 -53.60 -10.84
CA GLY A 134 -28.92 -52.97 -9.59
C GLY A 134 -27.85 -52.21 -8.80
N ALA A 135 -26.60 -52.69 -8.76
CA ALA A 135 -25.50 -52.01 -8.06
C ALA A 135 -24.92 -50.82 -8.84
N GLY A 136 -24.88 -50.90 -10.18
CA GLY A 136 -24.41 -49.81 -11.03
C GLY A 136 -25.40 -48.64 -11.10
N LEU A 137 -26.69 -48.93 -11.01
CA LEU A 137 -27.75 -47.92 -11.01
C LEU A 137 -27.70 -47.05 -9.76
N ARG A 138 -27.57 -47.66 -8.57
CA ARG A 138 -27.39 -46.95 -7.30
C ARG A 138 -26.15 -46.06 -7.29
N HIS A 139 -25.05 -46.51 -7.91
CA HIS A 139 -23.83 -45.70 -8.01
C HIS A 139 -24.08 -44.41 -8.81
N TYR A 140 -24.77 -44.49 -9.95
CA TYR A 140 -25.07 -43.31 -10.76
C TYR A 140 -26.10 -42.37 -10.11
N GLU A 141 -27.08 -42.91 -9.38
CA GLU A 141 -28.04 -42.13 -8.58
C GLU A 141 -27.32 -41.31 -7.48
N LEU A 142 -26.42 -41.94 -6.72
CA LEU A 142 -25.62 -41.25 -5.70
C LEU A 142 -24.70 -40.18 -6.30
N MET A 143 -24.10 -40.46 -7.47
CA MET A 143 -23.29 -39.47 -8.16
C MET A 143 -24.12 -38.29 -8.68
N GLN A 144 -25.37 -38.54 -9.09
CA GLN A 144 -26.30 -37.48 -9.51
C GLN A 144 -26.63 -36.56 -8.35
N GLU A 145 -26.99 -37.11 -7.19
CA GLU A 145 -27.29 -36.34 -5.98
C GLU A 145 -26.07 -35.49 -5.56
N LYS A 146 -24.87 -36.09 -5.56
CA LYS A 146 -23.63 -35.39 -5.26
C LYS A 146 -23.35 -34.23 -6.21
N TYR A 147 -23.55 -34.43 -7.51
CA TYR A 147 -23.33 -33.36 -8.49
C TYR A 147 -24.37 -32.24 -8.38
N LEU A 148 -25.63 -32.55 -8.08
CA LEU A 148 -26.65 -31.53 -7.82
C LEU A 148 -26.30 -30.69 -6.59
N LEU A 149 -25.84 -31.33 -5.50
CA LEU A 149 -25.36 -30.63 -4.31
C LEU A 149 -24.20 -29.68 -4.65
N LEU A 150 -23.21 -30.17 -5.40
CA LEU A 150 -22.07 -29.34 -5.82
C LEU A 150 -22.49 -28.17 -6.72
N LEU A 151 -23.43 -28.40 -7.64
CA LEU A 151 -23.96 -27.37 -8.52
C LEU A 151 -24.61 -26.24 -7.71
N THR A 152 -25.53 -26.58 -6.81
CA THR A 152 -26.18 -25.58 -5.93
C THR A 152 -25.19 -24.79 -5.09
N GLY A 153 -24.13 -25.45 -4.59
CA GLY A 153 -23.07 -24.78 -3.83
C GLY A 153 -22.25 -23.80 -4.69
N PHE A 154 -21.89 -24.19 -5.92
CA PHE A 154 -21.16 -23.31 -6.83
C PHE A 154 -22.03 -22.15 -7.34
N GLU A 155 -23.30 -22.38 -7.66
CA GLU A 155 -24.24 -21.33 -8.07
C GLU A 155 -24.46 -20.31 -6.97
N ALA A 156 -24.66 -20.74 -5.72
CA ALA A 156 -24.80 -19.84 -4.57
C ALA A 156 -23.52 -19.00 -4.35
N SER A 157 -22.34 -19.60 -4.52
CA SER A 157 -21.06 -18.91 -4.36
C SER A 157 -20.78 -17.94 -5.50
N HIS A 158 -21.12 -18.32 -6.73
CA HIS A 158 -21.08 -17.46 -7.92
C HIS A 158 -21.97 -16.23 -7.75
N GLN A 159 -23.22 -16.43 -7.31
CA GLN A 159 -24.16 -15.34 -7.10
C GLN A 159 -23.67 -14.33 -6.06
N ARG A 160 -23.04 -14.81 -4.96
CA ARG A 160 -22.43 -13.91 -3.97
C ARG A 160 -21.29 -13.09 -4.56
N ALA A 161 -20.42 -13.69 -5.36
CA ALA A 161 -19.32 -12.99 -6.02
C ALA A 161 -19.82 -11.93 -7.02
N VAL A 162 -20.85 -12.26 -7.81
CA VAL A 162 -21.51 -11.31 -8.73
C VAL A 162 -22.17 -10.16 -7.98
N SER A 163 -22.91 -10.45 -6.90
CA SER A 163 -23.56 -9.41 -6.09
C SER A 163 -22.55 -8.51 -5.39
N HIS A 164 -21.41 -9.06 -4.95
CA HIS A 164 -20.33 -8.27 -4.36
C HIS A 164 -19.68 -7.34 -5.40
N LEU A 165 -19.39 -7.85 -6.61
CA LEU A 165 -18.86 -7.03 -7.70
C LEU A 165 -19.83 -5.92 -8.12
N ALA A 166 -21.14 -6.19 -8.15
CA ALA A 166 -22.17 -5.23 -8.53
C ALA A 166 -22.47 -4.14 -7.49
N ALA A 167 -21.95 -4.30 -6.26
CA ALA A 167 -22.10 -3.33 -5.17
C ALA A 167 -21.06 -2.19 -5.24
N PHE A 168 -20.10 -2.27 -6.16
CA PHE A 168 -19.10 -1.23 -6.44
C PHE A 168 -19.44 -0.45 -7.71
#